data_AF-A0A971NIL2-F1
#
_entry.id   AF-A0A971NIL2-F1
#
_cell.length_a   1.000
_cell.length_b   1.000
_cell.length_c   1.000
_cell.angle_alpha   90.00
_cell.angle_beta   90.00
_cell.angle_gamma   90.00
#
_symmetry.space_group_name_H-M   'P 1'
#
loop_
_entity.id
_entity.type
_entity.pdbx_description
1 polymer ?
#
loop_
_entity_poly.entity_id
_entity_poly.type
_entity_poly.pdbx_seq_one_letter_code
_entity_poly.pdbx_strand_id
1 'polypeptide(L)'
;RQIQKDERVLAQKRKIGSDAFNILLFGLLISVLVQQYFFDAPFTQYAVEIVLFIAASIYVIIRNIVGGNNLFASKKGGQGIVIINSVVCGLTVAVINTILNSAKYRETVKLPIAVNTALVAGITFLSATAAAFVALELLYLVNKKKQKNIESHLNDNE
;
A
#
# COMPACT_ATOMS: atom_id res chain seq x y z
N ARG A 1 -14.36 4.04 -37.38
CA ARG A 1 -15.16 4.75 -36.34
C ARG A 1 -15.82 3.82 -35.32
N GLN A 2 -16.30 2.62 -35.69
CA GLN A 2 -16.87 1.67 -34.71
C GLN A 2 -15.80 1.09 -33.75
N ILE A 3 -14.63 0.70 -34.27
CA ILE A 3 -13.49 0.16 -33.46
C ILE A 3 -13.08 1.14 -32.34
N GLN A 4 -12.99 2.45 -32.62
CA GLN A 4 -12.68 3.46 -31.61
C GLN A 4 -13.77 3.63 -30.54
N LYS A 5 -15.04 3.34 -30.84
CA LYS A 5 -16.09 3.34 -29.82
C LYS A 5 -15.94 2.14 -28.90
N ASP A 6 -15.62 0.97 -29.44
CA ASP A 6 -15.45 -0.26 -28.65
C ASP A 6 -14.25 -0.19 -27.71
N GLU A 7 -13.11 0.37 -28.14
CA GLU A 7 -11.95 0.57 -27.26
C GLU A 7 -12.26 1.53 -26.11
N ARG A 8 -12.98 2.63 -26.37
CA ARG A 8 -13.39 3.59 -25.33
C ARG A 8 -14.36 2.97 -24.33
N VAL A 9 -15.36 2.20 -24.81
CA VAL A 9 -16.31 1.49 -23.96
C VAL A 9 -15.59 0.44 -23.10
N LEU A 10 -14.65 -0.31 -23.69
CA LEU A 10 -13.85 -1.30 -22.96
C LEU A 10 -12.95 -0.63 -21.89
N ALA A 11 -12.29 0.47 -22.23
CA ALA A 11 -11.48 1.25 -21.29
C ALA A 11 -12.33 1.78 -20.12
N GLN A 12 -13.53 2.29 -20.41
CA GLN A 12 -14.46 2.76 -19.39
C GLN A 12 -14.94 1.63 -18.47
N LYS A 13 -15.27 0.46 -19.02
CA LYS A 13 -15.63 -0.73 -18.21
C LYS A 13 -14.48 -1.17 -17.30
N ARG A 14 -13.24 -1.22 -17.81
CA ARG A 14 -12.05 -1.54 -17.01
C ARG A 14 -11.83 -0.52 -15.89
N LYS A 15 -12.01 0.78 -16.18
CA LYS A 15 -11.90 1.84 -15.19
C LYS A 15 -12.94 1.70 -14.09
N ILE A 16 -14.21 1.51 -14.44
CA ILE A 16 -15.29 1.30 -13.46
C ILE A 16 -14.99 0.08 -12.57
N GLY A 17 -14.53 -1.03 -13.16
CA GLY A 17 -14.14 -2.21 -12.39
C GLY A 17 -12.98 -1.94 -11.43
N SER A 18 -11.96 -1.21 -11.88
CA SER A 18 -10.83 -0.80 -11.04
C SER A 18 -11.26 0.15 -9.91
N ASP A 19 -12.12 1.11 -10.20
CA ASP A 19 -12.62 2.07 -9.20
C ASP A 19 -13.47 1.35 -8.15
N ALA A 20 -14.37 0.45 -8.56
CA ALA A 20 -15.16 -0.38 -7.65
C ALA A 20 -14.28 -1.28 -6.77
N PHE A 21 -13.23 -1.88 -7.34
CA PHE A 21 -12.28 -2.69 -6.59
C PHE A 21 -11.49 -1.86 -5.56
N ASN A 22 -11.06 -0.64 -5.94
CA ASN A 22 -10.40 0.27 -5.01
C ASN A 22 -11.34 0.68 -3.86
N ILE A 23 -12.60 0.99 -4.17
CA ILE A 23 -13.61 1.30 -3.16
C ILE A 23 -13.78 0.12 -2.18
N LEU A 24 -13.85 -1.12 -2.69
CA LEU A 24 -13.92 -2.32 -1.85
C LEU A 24 -12.69 -2.45 -0.95
N LEU A 25 -11.47 -2.30 -1.48
CA LEU A 25 -10.23 -2.37 -0.70
C LEU A 25 -10.18 -1.30 0.39
N PHE A 26 -10.52 -0.06 0.07
CA PHE A 26 -10.59 1.01 1.08
C PHE A 26 -11.70 0.76 2.09
N GLY A 27 -12.84 0.19 1.66
CA GLY A 27 -13.92 -0.23 2.54
C GLY A 27 -13.49 -1.29 3.55
N LEU A 28 -12.74 -2.31 3.11
CA LEU A 28 -12.16 -3.32 4.00
C LEU A 28 -11.21 -2.68 5.02
N LEU A 29 -10.34 -1.78 4.56
CA LEU A 29 -9.41 -1.07 5.45
C LEU A 29 -10.16 -0.23 6.49
N ILE A 30 -11.16 0.56 6.06
CA ILE A 30 -12.00 1.35 6.96
C ILE A 30 -12.76 0.45 7.95
N SER A 31 -13.31 -0.68 7.49
CA SER A 31 -13.99 -1.66 8.36
C SER A 31 -13.06 -2.15 9.46
N VAL A 32 -11.83 -2.55 9.12
CA VAL A 32 -10.81 -2.98 10.10
C VAL A 32 -10.53 -1.88 11.12
N LEU A 33 -10.32 -0.64 10.66
CA LEU A 33 -10.07 0.49 11.55
C LEU A 33 -11.26 0.74 12.50
N VAL A 34 -12.50 0.68 11.99
CA VAL A 34 -13.69 0.86 12.82
C VAL A 34 -13.84 -0.28 13.83
N GLN A 35 -13.67 -1.54 13.41
CA GLN A 35 -13.76 -2.69 14.31
C GLN A 35 -12.69 -2.66 15.41
N GLN A 36 -11.45 -2.42 15.04
CA GLN A 36 -10.35 -2.38 15.99
C GLN A 36 -10.48 -1.21 16.98
N TYR A 37 -10.97 -0.04 16.54
CA TYR A 37 -10.87 1.19 17.34
C TYR A 37 -12.18 1.71 17.92
N PHE A 38 -13.31 1.57 17.23
CA PHE A 38 -14.61 1.99 17.77
C PHE A 38 -15.27 0.87 18.58
N PHE A 39 -15.06 -0.39 18.19
CA PHE A 39 -15.66 -1.54 18.86
C PHE A 39 -14.70 -2.27 19.81
N ASP A 40 -13.43 -1.85 19.91
CA ASP A 40 -12.35 -2.54 20.65
C ASP A 40 -12.36 -4.06 20.39
N ALA A 41 -12.68 -4.43 19.15
CA ALA A 41 -12.90 -5.82 18.77
C ALA A 41 -11.58 -6.60 18.79
N PRO A 42 -11.61 -7.89 19.19
CA PRO A 42 -10.42 -8.74 19.10
C PRO A 42 -10.04 -9.00 17.64
N PHE A 43 -8.76 -9.24 17.38
CA PHE A 43 -8.21 -9.50 16.03
C PHE A 43 -9.00 -10.54 15.24
N THR A 44 -9.49 -11.59 15.91
CA THR A 44 -10.28 -12.65 15.28
C THR A 44 -11.52 -12.16 14.55
N GLN A 45 -12.09 -11.02 14.97
CA GLN A 45 -13.31 -10.46 14.39
C GLN A 45 -13.08 -9.80 13.02
N TYR A 46 -11.92 -9.14 12.84
CA TYR A 46 -11.57 -8.44 11.59
C TYR A 46 -10.43 -9.12 10.80
N ALA A 47 -10.02 -10.32 11.22
CA ALA A 47 -8.93 -11.06 10.61
C ALA A 47 -9.22 -11.40 9.14
N VAL A 48 -10.47 -11.72 8.82
CA VAL A 48 -10.89 -12.08 7.45
C VAL A 48 -10.74 -10.89 6.51
N GLU A 49 -11.14 -9.69 6.95
CA GLU A 49 -11.01 -8.45 6.19
C GLU A 49 -9.53 -8.13 5.90
N ILE A 50 -8.65 -8.32 6.89
CA ILE A 50 -7.21 -8.17 6.70
C ILE A 50 -6.67 -9.19 5.69
N VAL A 51 -7.05 -10.46 5.81
CA VAL A 51 -6.60 -11.51 4.89
C VAL A 51 -7.07 -11.22 3.46
N LEU A 52 -8.32 -10.82 3.28
CA LEU A 52 -8.87 -10.47 1.96
C LEU A 52 -8.17 -9.24 1.39
N PHE A 53 -7.94 -8.21 2.20
CA PHE A 53 -7.21 -7.00 1.78
C PHE A 53 -5.79 -7.34 1.32
N ILE A 54 -5.05 -8.15 2.10
CA ILE A 54 -3.69 -8.57 1.76
C ILE A 54 -3.69 -9.45 0.51
N ALA A 55 -4.54 -10.48 0.45
CA ALA A 55 -4.59 -11.42 -0.67
C ALA A 55 -4.93 -10.71 -1.99
N ALA A 56 -5.93 -9.83 -1.97
CA ALA A 56 -6.32 -9.04 -3.13
C ALA A 56 -5.20 -8.07 -3.58
N SER A 57 -4.51 -7.42 -2.63
CA SER A 57 -3.38 -6.54 -2.92
C SER A 57 -2.21 -7.30 -3.57
N ILE A 58 -1.83 -8.46 -3.01
CA ILE A 58 -0.78 -9.33 -3.56
C ILE A 58 -1.16 -9.79 -4.97
N TYR A 59 -2.41 -10.21 -5.19
CA TYR A 59 -2.87 -10.65 -6.50
C TYR A 59 -2.70 -9.55 -7.56
N VAL A 60 -3.10 -8.31 -7.25
CA VAL A 60 -2.95 -7.17 -8.17
C VAL A 60 -1.47 -6.90 -8.46
N ILE A 61 -0.61 -6.90 -7.44
CA ILE A 61 0.84 -6.68 -7.62
C ILE A 61 1.43 -7.75 -8.54
N ILE A 62 1.18 -9.03 -8.24
CA ILE A 62 1.69 -10.15 -9.04
C ILE A 62 1.19 -10.05 -10.49
N ARG A 63 -0.10 -9.79 -10.68
CA ARG A 63 -0.68 -9.71 -12.02
C ARG A 63 -0.09 -8.56 -12.84
N ASN A 64 0.22 -7.42 -12.22
CA ASN A 64 0.92 -6.33 -12.90
C ASN A 64 2.35 -6.72 -13.30
N ILE A 65 3.12 -7.33 -12.38
CA ILE A 65 4.49 -7.78 -12.67
C ILE A 65 4.51 -8.81 -13.80
N VAL A 66 3.64 -9.83 -13.74
CA VAL A 66 3.54 -10.88 -14.76
C VAL A 66 3.07 -10.30 -16.10
N GLY A 67 2.17 -9.31 -16.07
CA GLY A 67 1.70 -8.60 -17.25
C GLY A 67 2.72 -7.64 -17.86
N GLY A 68 3.91 -7.48 -17.27
CA GLY A 68 4.92 -6.53 -17.74
C GLY A 68 4.58 -5.06 -17.47
N ASN A 69 3.55 -4.79 -16.64
CA ASN A 69 3.21 -3.42 -16.27
C ASN A 69 4.24 -2.88 -15.29
N ASN A 70 4.82 -1.72 -15.59
CA ASN A 70 5.78 -1.10 -14.71
C ASN A 70 5.10 -0.45 -13.50
N LEU A 71 5.16 -1.13 -12.35
CA LEU A 71 4.60 -0.67 -11.07
C LEU A 71 5.22 0.65 -10.57
N PHE A 72 6.46 0.94 -10.96
CA PHE A 72 7.24 2.08 -10.46
C PHE A 72 7.53 3.12 -11.56
N ALA A 73 6.69 3.15 -12.60
CA ALA A 73 6.83 4.15 -13.67
C ALA A 73 6.67 5.57 -13.11
N SER A 74 7.76 6.34 -13.11
CA SER A 74 7.78 7.70 -12.58
C SER A 74 8.78 8.57 -13.32
N LYS A 75 8.42 9.86 -13.51
CA LYS A 75 9.33 10.88 -14.06
C LYS A 75 10.57 11.11 -13.18
N LYS A 76 10.51 10.79 -11.89
CA LYS A 76 11.62 10.92 -10.93
C LYS A 76 12.51 9.66 -10.83
N GLY A 77 12.31 8.68 -11.71
CA GLY A 77 12.96 7.37 -11.65
C GLY A 77 12.28 6.40 -10.68
N GLY A 78 12.35 5.10 -10.99
CA GLY A 78 11.66 4.05 -10.24
C GLY A 78 12.11 3.91 -8.78
N GLN A 79 13.36 4.27 -8.47
CA GLN A 79 13.87 4.21 -7.10
C GLN A 79 13.40 5.40 -6.25
N GLY A 80 13.21 6.58 -6.85
CA GLY A 80 12.71 7.75 -6.13
C GLY A 80 11.28 7.55 -5.61
N ILE A 81 10.44 6.84 -6.37
CA ILE A 81 9.07 6.56 -5.93
C ILE A 81 9.01 5.51 -4.81
N VAL A 82 9.95 4.56 -4.76
CA VAL A 82 10.09 3.60 -3.64
C VAL A 82 10.34 4.35 -2.32
N ILE A 83 11.32 5.27 -2.33
CA ILE A 83 11.67 6.07 -1.14
C ILE A 83 10.51 6.97 -0.70
N ILE A 84 9.86 7.66 -1.65
CA ILE A 84 8.72 8.53 -1.33
C ILE A 84 7.58 7.70 -0.71
N ASN A 85 7.24 6.56 -1.32
CA ASN A 85 6.15 5.71 -0.84
C ASN A 85 6.46 5.10 0.53
N SER A 86 7.71 4.72 0.82
CA SER A 86 8.08 4.22 2.14
C SER A 86 7.94 5.28 3.23
N VAL A 87 8.35 6.52 2.94
CA VAL A 87 8.21 7.65 3.88
C VAL A 87 6.74 8.00 4.11
N VAL A 88 5.93 8.04 3.05
CA VAL A 88 4.48 8.28 3.16
C VAL A 88 3.82 7.18 4.01
N CYS A 89 4.16 5.91 3.76
CA CYS A 89 3.65 4.79 4.54
C CYS A 89 4.02 4.91 6.02
N GLY A 90 5.29 5.19 6.33
CA GLY A 90 5.73 5.38 7.71
C GLY A 90 5.02 6.53 8.40
N LEU A 91 4.81 7.65 7.70
CA LEU A 91 4.07 8.80 8.24
C LEU A 91 2.61 8.44 8.52
N THR A 92 1.94 7.75 7.59
CA THR A 92 0.56 7.28 7.78
C THR A 92 0.45 6.37 8.99
N VAL A 93 1.34 5.38 9.13
CA VAL A 93 1.34 4.46 10.28
C VAL A 93 1.63 5.19 11.58
N ALA A 94 2.58 6.13 11.59
CA ALA A 94 2.90 6.92 12.78
C ALA A 94 1.74 7.82 13.22
N VAL A 95 1.06 8.49 12.27
CA VAL A 95 -0.11 9.33 12.58
C VAL A 95 -1.25 8.48 13.15
N ILE A 96 -1.58 7.36 12.49
CA ILE A 96 -2.60 6.43 12.97
C ILE A 96 -2.22 5.95 14.37
N ASN A 97 -1.01 5.41 14.58
CA ASN A 97 -0.59 4.91 15.88
C ASN A 97 -0.56 5.99 16.97
N THR A 98 -0.20 7.22 16.63
CA THR A 98 -0.17 8.35 17.58
C THR A 98 -1.56 8.72 18.08
N ILE A 99 -2.54 8.82 17.16
CA ILE A 99 -3.94 9.10 17.50
C ILE A 99 -4.48 8.02 18.44
N LEU A 100 -4.15 6.77 18.16
CA LEU A 100 -4.63 5.60 18.89
C LEU A 100 -3.97 5.44 20.26
N ASN A 101 -2.65 5.59 20.32
CA ASN A 101 -1.88 5.47 21.55
C ASN A 101 -2.23 6.58 22.55
N SER A 102 -2.51 7.80 22.04
CA SER A 102 -2.93 8.94 22.86
C SER A 102 -4.32 8.76 23.49
N ALA A 103 -5.17 7.90 22.92
CA ALA A 103 -6.47 7.54 23.48
C ALA A 103 -6.36 6.48 24.60
N LYS A 104 -5.40 5.55 24.50
CA LYS A 104 -5.33 4.36 25.37
C LYS A 104 -4.37 4.47 26.57
N TYR A 105 -3.34 5.33 26.51
CA TYR A 105 -2.25 5.36 27.51
C TYR A 105 -2.16 6.64 28.36
N ARG A 106 -3.27 7.36 28.57
CA ARG A 106 -3.28 8.61 29.35
C ARG A 106 -2.80 8.45 30.81
N GLU A 107 -2.86 7.25 31.40
CA GLU A 107 -2.64 7.07 32.84
C GLU A 107 -1.36 6.32 33.26
N THR A 108 -0.59 5.75 32.33
CA THR A 108 0.44 4.72 32.68
C THR A 108 1.90 5.17 32.67
N VAL A 109 2.23 6.41 32.31
CA VAL A 109 3.63 6.79 32.04
C VAL A 109 4.09 8.03 32.83
N LYS A 110 5.28 7.94 33.44
CA LYS A 110 5.90 8.96 34.30
C LYS A 110 6.58 10.13 33.54
N LEU A 111 6.75 10.01 32.22
CA LEU A 111 7.26 11.09 31.35
C LEU A 111 6.15 12.10 31.02
N PRO A 112 6.50 13.37 30.71
CA PRO A 112 5.53 14.30 30.15
C PRO A 112 4.86 13.67 28.93
N ILE A 113 3.53 13.69 28.91
CA ILE A 113 2.70 13.03 27.88
C ILE A 113 3.17 13.39 26.46
N ALA A 114 3.52 14.66 26.23
CA ALA A 114 4.02 15.14 24.95
C ALA A 114 5.33 14.46 24.50
N VAL A 115 6.27 14.23 25.43
CA VAL A 115 7.57 13.62 25.13
C VAL A 115 7.41 12.14 24.83
N ASN A 116 6.59 11.42 25.61
CA ASN A 116 6.31 10.01 25.38
C ASN A 116 5.61 9.78 24.03
N THR A 117 4.59 10.58 23.73
CA THR A 117 3.87 10.48 22.45
C THR A 117 4.78 10.78 21.26
N ALA A 118 5.65 11.79 21.35
CA ALA A 118 6.61 12.10 20.28
C ALA A 118 7.64 10.98 20.07
N LEU A 119 8.15 10.36 21.15
CA LEU A 119 9.09 9.24 21.06
C LEU A 119 8.45 8.01 20.42
N VAL A 120 7.25 7.62 20.86
CA VAL A 120 6.52 6.47 20.27
C VAL A 120 6.21 6.73 18.80
N ALA A 121 5.78 7.94 18.45
CA ALA A 121 5.54 8.34 17.07
C ALA A 121 6.81 8.25 16.21
N GLY A 122 7.94 8.75 16.72
CA GLY A 122 9.24 8.71 16.03
C GLY A 122 9.74 7.28 15.80
N ILE A 123 9.69 6.42 16.81
CA ILE A 123 10.09 5.01 16.69
C ILE A 123 9.17 4.27 15.71
N THR A 124 7.85 4.50 15.80
CA THR A 124 6.87 3.91 14.88
C THR A 124 7.13 4.37 13.44
N PHE A 125 7.37 5.66 13.24
CA PHE A 125 7.67 6.23 11.92
C PHE A 125 8.92 5.57 11.30
N LEU A 126 10.02 5.51 12.05
CA LEU A 126 11.28 4.95 11.56
C LEU A 126 11.16 3.46 11.23
N SER A 127 10.57 2.68 12.14
CA SER A 127 10.38 1.24 11.94
C SER A 127 9.44 0.93 10.77
N ALA A 128 8.30 1.63 10.67
CA ALA A 128 7.37 1.46 9.57
C ALA A 128 7.96 1.90 8.22
N THR A 129 8.70 3.02 8.19
CA THR A 129 9.39 3.49 6.98
C THR A 129 10.42 2.46 6.52
N ALA A 130 11.25 1.94 7.44
CA ALA A 130 12.26 0.94 7.11
C ALA A 130 11.63 -0.36 6.59
N ALA A 131 10.59 -0.87 7.26
CA ALA A 131 9.87 -2.07 6.82
C ALA A 131 9.22 -1.87 5.44
N ALA A 132 8.56 -0.73 5.22
CA ALA A 132 7.95 -0.40 3.94
C ALA A 132 9.01 -0.26 2.83
N PHE A 133 10.16 0.35 3.13
CA PHE A 133 11.26 0.48 2.17
C PHE A 133 11.79 -0.89 1.73
N VAL A 134 12.05 -1.79 2.68
CA VAL A 134 12.51 -3.16 2.36
C VAL A 134 11.50 -3.88 1.48
N ALA A 135 10.20 -3.83 1.83
CA ALA A 135 9.15 -4.49 1.05
C ALA A 135 9.04 -3.92 -0.38
N LEU A 136 9.03 -2.59 -0.52
CA LEU A 136 8.92 -1.92 -1.82
C LEU A 136 10.18 -2.09 -2.68
N GLU A 137 11.36 -2.10 -2.07
CA GLU A 137 12.63 -2.33 -2.77
C GLU A 137 12.69 -3.75 -3.33
N LEU A 138 12.26 -4.77 -2.56
CA LEU A 138 12.14 -6.14 -3.07
C LEU A 138 11.20 -6.21 -4.29
N LEU A 139 10.03 -5.55 -4.21
CA LEU A 139 9.10 -5.46 -5.34
C LEU A 139 9.71 -4.74 -6.54
N TYR A 140 10.46 -3.66 -6.30
CA TYR A 140 11.14 -2.90 -7.35
C TYR A 140 12.18 -3.74 -8.08
N LEU A 141 13.00 -4.52 -7.35
CA LEU A 141 13.99 -5.42 -7.94
C LEU A 141 13.33 -6.50 -8.80
N VAL A 142 12.25 -7.12 -8.30
CA VAL A 142 11.50 -8.13 -9.07
C VAL A 142 10.89 -7.52 -10.33
N ASN A 143 10.25 -6.35 -10.22
CA ASN A 143 9.68 -5.63 -11.35
C ASN A 143 10.76 -5.26 -12.37
N LYS A 144 11.90 -4.70 -11.93
CA LYS A 144 13.02 -4.32 -12.80
C LYS A 144 13.61 -5.52 -13.54
N LYS A 145 13.74 -6.67 -12.87
CA LYS A 145 14.22 -7.90 -13.50
C LYS A 145 13.28 -8.37 -14.61
N LYS A 146 11.96 -8.32 -14.38
CA LYS A 146 10.98 -8.68 -15.40
C LYS A 146 10.97 -7.72 -16.57
N GLN A 147 11.06 -6.41 -16.31
CA GLN A 147 11.14 -5.40 -17.37
C GLN A 147 12.34 -5.62 -18.28
N LYS A 148 13.54 -5.84 -17.70
CA LYS A 148 14.75 -6.13 -18.47
C LYS A 148 14.62 -7.38 -19.35
N ASN A 149 13.97 -8.43 -18.84
CA ASN A 149 13.77 -9.65 -19.61
C ASN A 149 12.83 -9.44 -20.81
N ILE A 150 11.79 -8.61 -20.64
CA ILE A 150 10.88 -8.28 -21.74
C ILE A 150 11.62 -7.45 -22.80
N GLU A 151 12.40 -6.46 -22.37
CA GLU A 151 13.20 -5.60 -23.25
C GLU A 151 14.25 -6.38 -24.05
N SER A 152 14.96 -7.34 -23.42
CA SER A 152 15.92 -8.18 -24.14
C SER A 152 15.26 -9.06 -25.19
N HIS A 153 14.11 -9.66 -24.88
CA HIS A 153 13.37 -10.45 -25.87
C HIS A 153 12.81 -9.62 -27.02
N LEU A 154 12.53 -8.33 -26.82
CA LEU A 154 12.10 -7.46 -27.91
C LEU A 154 13.27 -7.13 -28.84
N ASN A 155 14.44 -6.78 -28.28
CA ASN A 155 15.63 -6.45 -29.06
C ASN A 155 16.22 -7.65 -29.81
N ASP A 156 16.08 -8.88 -29.28
CA ASP A 156 16.54 -10.10 -29.95
C ASP A 156 15.62 -10.53 -31.12
N ASN A 157 14.40 -9.97 -31.20
CA ASN A 157 13.39 -10.26 -32.23
C ASN A 157 13.24 -9.14 -33.29
N GLU A 158 14.00 -8.04 -33.17
CA GLU A 158 14.20 -7.01 -34.20
C GLU A 158 15.45 -7.31 -35.04
#